data_AF-A0A317QEI4-F1
#
_entry.id   AF-A0A317QEI4-F1
#
_cell.length_a   1.000
_cell.length_b   1.000
_cell.length_c   1.000
_cell.angle_alpha   90.00
_cell.angle_beta   90.00
_cell.angle_gamma   90.00
#
_symmetry.space_group_name_H-M   'P 1'
#
loop_
_entity.id
_entity.type
_entity.pdbx_description
1 polymer ?
#
loop_
_entity_poly.entity_id
_entity_poly.type
_entity_poly.pdbx_seq_one_letter_code
_entity_poly.pdbx_strand_id
1 'polypeptide(L)'
;MSLKVGILGASGRMGQAVIVAAKRLEVAVTAAVVSQQSSRYGQPIRANDADGGVCFQHADELQAGQVEVLIDFSLPQALSANLALAQRLQVPIVVCTTGLGESHQQALDQAATKIPVLYAANTSVGMTLLRQLVQLTAAALPHTDIEIIEAHHSAKRDGPSGTALALGASAAAGRGVELTDVSAGVRGDGLRQPGSIGFAVVRAADIIGEHTVLFAQPGERLELTHRVGDRHIFAQGAVQAAQWLQQQSAGRYSMADMLQLKALLQDLL
;
A
#
# COMPACT_ATOMS: atom_id res chain seq x y z
N MET A 1 -2.67 9.07 -25.57
CA MET A 1 -2.40 10.24 -24.70
C MET A 1 -1.87 9.69 -23.37
N SER A 2 -0.95 10.39 -22.70
CA SER A 2 -0.48 9.99 -21.37
C SER A 2 -1.58 10.22 -20.33
N LEU A 3 -1.75 9.28 -19.40
CA LEU A 3 -2.71 9.35 -18.29
C LEU A 3 -2.44 10.60 -17.45
N LYS A 4 -3.48 11.39 -17.17
CA LYS A 4 -3.42 12.59 -16.33
C LYS A 4 -3.74 12.25 -14.88
N VAL A 5 -2.80 12.46 -13.97
CA VAL A 5 -2.92 12.14 -12.56
C VAL A 5 -2.90 13.39 -11.69
N GLY A 6 -3.81 13.44 -10.71
CA GLY A 6 -3.76 14.38 -9.61
C GLY A 6 -3.18 13.72 -8.35
N ILE A 7 -2.26 14.39 -7.67
CA ILE A 7 -1.63 13.88 -6.45
C ILE A 7 -2.11 14.69 -5.25
N LEU A 8 -2.74 14.04 -4.27
CA LEU A 8 -3.17 14.67 -3.02
C LEU A 8 -2.10 14.45 -1.94
N GLY A 9 -1.78 15.51 -1.18
CA GLY A 9 -0.62 15.49 -0.29
C GLY A 9 0.70 15.59 -1.04
N ALA A 10 0.71 16.25 -2.21
CA ALA A 10 1.81 16.25 -3.17
C ALA A 10 3.13 16.78 -2.61
N SER A 11 3.10 17.66 -1.60
CA SER A 11 4.31 18.22 -0.99
C SER A 11 4.99 17.31 0.02
N GLY A 12 4.32 16.25 0.48
CA GLY A 12 4.88 15.27 1.41
C GLY A 12 5.91 14.35 0.75
N ARG A 13 6.64 13.58 1.57
CA ARG A 13 7.69 12.66 1.10
C ARG A 13 7.21 11.69 0.02
N MET A 14 6.05 11.05 0.24
CA MET A 14 5.49 10.12 -0.73
C MET A 14 4.90 10.83 -1.96
N GLY A 15 4.24 11.99 -1.79
CA GLY A 15 3.76 12.79 -2.92
C GLY A 15 4.89 13.16 -3.88
N GLN A 16 6.04 13.58 -3.35
CA GLN A 16 7.24 13.85 -4.15
C GLN A 16 7.79 12.59 -4.84
N ALA A 17 7.84 11.46 -4.13
CA ALA A 17 8.27 10.19 -4.73
C ALA A 17 7.34 9.76 -5.89
N VAL A 18 6.03 9.98 -5.77
CA VAL A 18 5.04 9.70 -6.82
C VAL A 18 5.23 10.64 -8.02
N ILE A 19 5.51 11.93 -7.82
CA ILE A 19 5.82 12.86 -8.92
C ILE A 19 7.04 12.39 -9.74
N VAL A 20 8.06 11.85 -9.07
CA VAL A 20 9.25 11.28 -9.71
C VAL A 20 8.90 9.96 -10.42
N ALA A 21 8.16 9.07 -9.77
CA ALA A 21 7.76 7.79 -10.35
C ALA A 21 6.87 7.95 -11.58
N ALA A 22 5.91 8.88 -11.54
CA ALA A 22 5.02 9.20 -12.66
C ALA A 22 5.81 9.60 -13.91
N LYS A 23 6.86 10.42 -13.76
CA LYS A 23 7.75 10.79 -14.87
C LYS A 23 8.42 9.56 -15.50
N ARG A 24 8.90 8.62 -14.68
CA ARG A 24 9.58 7.39 -15.15
C ARG A 24 8.62 6.43 -15.85
N LEU A 25 7.34 6.47 -15.51
CA LEU A 25 6.28 5.62 -16.07
C LEU A 25 5.47 6.34 -17.16
N GLU A 26 5.96 7.47 -17.67
CA GLU A 26 5.31 8.27 -18.73
C GLU A 26 3.86 8.67 -18.39
N VAL A 27 3.59 8.92 -17.12
CA VAL A 27 2.31 9.41 -16.59
C VAL A 27 2.41 10.92 -16.35
N ALA A 28 1.44 11.68 -16.86
CA ALA A 28 1.40 13.13 -16.73
C ALA A 28 0.80 13.52 -15.38
N VAL A 29 1.62 14.11 -14.50
CA VAL A 29 1.09 14.81 -13.32
C VAL A 29 0.51 16.13 -13.80
N THR A 30 -0.79 16.33 -13.68
CA THR A 30 -1.51 17.55 -14.13
C THR A 30 -2.12 18.35 -12.97
N ALA A 31 -2.09 17.79 -11.77
CA ALA A 31 -2.46 18.47 -10.53
C ALA A 31 -1.63 17.97 -9.35
N ALA A 32 -1.22 18.89 -8.49
CA ALA A 32 -0.52 18.60 -7.26
C ALA A 32 -1.16 19.38 -6.11
N VAL A 33 -1.89 18.68 -5.25
CA VAL A 33 -2.74 19.29 -4.23
C VAL A 33 -2.03 19.32 -2.88
N VAL A 34 -2.07 20.47 -2.23
CA VAL A 34 -1.54 20.72 -0.88
C VAL A 34 -2.63 21.27 0.04
N SER A 35 -2.39 21.19 1.36
CA SER A 35 -3.32 21.74 2.35
C SER A 35 -3.44 23.27 2.23
N GLN A 36 -4.56 23.81 2.73
CA GLN A 36 -4.83 25.26 2.77
C GLN A 36 -3.75 26.07 3.51
N GLN A 37 -2.97 25.44 4.38
CA GLN A 37 -1.91 26.08 5.17
C GLN A 37 -0.50 25.84 4.58
N SER A 38 -0.39 25.23 3.41
CA SER A 38 0.91 24.86 2.86
C SER A 38 1.66 26.07 2.31
N SER A 39 2.88 26.29 2.81
CA SER A 39 3.81 27.31 2.27
C SER A 39 4.27 27.02 0.84
N ARG A 40 3.97 25.83 0.31
CA ARG A 40 4.33 25.38 -1.05
C ARG A 40 3.32 25.81 -2.11
N TYR A 41 2.16 26.32 -1.71
CA TYR A 41 1.12 26.78 -2.63
C TYR A 41 1.69 27.77 -3.67
N GLY A 42 1.28 27.61 -4.93
CA GLY A 42 1.74 28.41 -6.07
C GLY A 42 3.17 28.12 -6.55
N GLN A 43 3.98 27.36 -5.80
CA GLN A 43 5.33 26.99 -6.21
C GLN A 43 5.29 25.86 -7.24
N PRO A 44 6.26 25.80 -8.19
CA PRO A 44 6.33 24.71 -9.15
C PRO A 44 6.65 23.38 -8.45
N ILE A 45 6.09 22.27 -8.97
CA ILE A 45 6.34 20.94 -8.40
C ILE A 45 7.76 20.42 -8.65
N ARG A 46 8.48 21.04 -9.60
CA ARG A 46 9.90 20.79 -9.90
C ARG A 46 10.62 22.12 -10.10
N ALA A 47 11.82 22.23 -9.56
CA ALA A 47 12.60 23.47 -9.61
C ALA A 47 12.93 23.99 -11.03
N ASN A 48 12.92 23.11 -12.03
CA ASN A 48 13.28 23.43 -13.42
C ASN A 48 12.05 23.45 -14.36
N ASP A 49 10.83 23.36 -13.83
CA ASP A 49 9.66 23.53 -14.69
C ASP A 49 9.57 25.02 -15.09
N ALA A 50 9.70 25.31 -16.39
CA ALA A 50 9.57 26.65 -16.96
C ALA A 50 8.12 27.17 -16.82
N ASP A 51 7.88 28.43 -17.19
CA ASP A 51 6.54 29.03 -17.28
C ASP A 51 5.57 28.08 -18.00
N GLY A 52 4.51 27.65 -17.31
CA GLY A 52 3.52 26.67 -17.79
C GLY A 52 3.62 25.27 -17.17
N GLY A 53 4.54 25.03 -16.24
CA GLY A 53 4.61 23.81 -15.43
C GLY A 53 3.47 23.67 -14.41
N VAL A 54 3.34 22.49 -13.81
CA VAL A 54 2.35 22.27 -12.74
C VAL A 54 2.84 22.91 -11.44
N CYS A 55 1.98 23.73 -10.84
CA CYS A 55 2.22 24.29 -9.50
C CYS A 55 1.40 23.55 -8.44
N PHE A 56 1.84 23.66 -7.18
CA PHE A 56 1.01 23.22 -6.07
C PHE A 56 -0.23 24.11 -5.95
N GLN A 57 -1.40 23.48 -5.86
CA GLN A 57 -2.71 24.15 -5.77
C GLN A 57 -3.53 23.56 -4.61
N HIS A 58 -4.66 24.18 -4.30
CA HIS A 58 -5.65 23.64 -3.37
C HIS A 58 -6.65 22.72 -4.07
N ALA A 59 -7.41 21.97 -3.27
CA ALA A 59 -8.34 20.94 -3.75
C ALA A 59 -9.57 21.52 -4.47
N ASP A 60 -10.01 22.69 -4.06
CA ASP A 60 -11.15 23.45 -4.60
C ASP A 60 -10.86 24.06 -5.98
N GLU A 61 -9.59 24.31 -6.29
CA GLU A 61 -9.16 24.78 -7.62
C GLU A 61 -9.21 23.69 -8.70
N LEU A 62 -9.22 22.41 -8.30
CA LEU A 62 -9.19 21.29 -9.24
C LEU A 62 -10.49 21.19 -10.06
N GLN A 63 -10.37 21.28 -11.38
CA GLN A 63 -11.50 21.28 -12.31
C GLN A 63 -11.75 19.89 -12.95
N ALA A 64 -12.99 19.66 -13.39
CA ALA A 64 -13.34 18.47 -14.15
C ALA A 64 -12.52 18.38 -15.46
N GLY A 65 -12.04 17.19 -15.80
CA GLY A 65 -11.20 16.97 -16.99
C GLY A 65 -9.71 17.36 -16.84
N GLN A 66 -9.30 17.98 -15.73
CA GLN A 66 -7.89 18.25 -15.46
C GLN A 66 -7.10 16.98 -15.13
N VAL A 67 -7.75 16.01 -14.49
CA VAL A 67 -7.19 14.71 -14.08
C VAL A 67 -8.13 13.59 -14.49
N GLU A 68 -7.59 12.38 -14.66
CA GLU A 68 -8.31 11.16 -14.97
C GLU A 68 -8.32 10.18 -13.79
N VAL A 69 -7.41 10.33 -12.83
CA VAL A 69 -7.35 9.55 -11.58
C VAL A 69 -6.59 10.33 -10.51
N LEU A 70 -6.98 10.13 -9.25
CA LEU A 70 -6.33 10.73 -8.08
C LEU A 70 -5.47 9.69 -7.34
N ILE A 71 -4.32 10.12 -6.83
CA ILE A 71 -3.48 9.34 -5.90
C ILE A 71 -3.38 10.11 -4.59
N ASP A 72 -3.82 9.49 -3.49
CA ASP A 72 -3.91 10.11 -2.18
C ASP A 72 -2.86 9.57 -1.21
N PHE A 73 -1.85 10.41 -0.94
CA PHE A 73 -0.85 10.22 0.12
C PHE A 73 -0.97 11.30 1.20
N SER A 74 -2.20 11.68 1.54
CA SER A 74 -2.50 12.65 2.59
C SER A 74 -2.66 11.98 3.97
N LEU A 75 -3.22 12.73 4.93
CA LEU A 75 -3.47 12.29 6.29
C LEU A 75 -4.92 11.78 6.46
N PRO A 76 -5.22 10.91 7.45
CA PRO A 76 -6.56 10.38 7.65
C PRO A 76 -7.67 11.44 7.70
N GLN A 77 -7.40 12.60 8.29
CA GLN A 77 -8.36 13.70 8.43
C GLN A 77 -8.80 14.31 7.09
N ALA A 78 -7.98 14.17 6.05
CA ALA A 78 -8.30 14.68 4.71
C ALA A 78 -9.12 13.68 3.88
N LEU A 79 -9.24 12.42 4.30
CA LEU A 79 -9.80 11.36 3.48
C LEU A 79 -11.22 11.67 3.00
N SER A 80 -12.11 12.07 3.90
CA SER A 80 -13.50 12.34 3.52
C SER A 80 -13.62 13.47 2.49
N ALA A 81 -12.81 14.52 2.63
CA ALA A 81 -12.77 15.62 1.66
C ALA A 81 -12.19 15.18 0.31
N ASN A 82 -11.17 14.32 0.33
CA ASN A 82 -10.55 13.78 -0.88
C ASN A 82 -11.49 12.82 -1.63
N LEU A 83 -12.26 12.00 -0.92
CA LEU A 83 -13.29 11.15 -1.51
C LEU A 83 -14.42 11.99 -2.12
N ALA A 84 -14.89 13.02 -1.41
CA ALA A 84 -15.88 13.96 -1.95
C ALA A 84 -15.37 14.68 -3.20
N LEU A 85 -14.08 15.06 -3.23
CA LEU A 85 -13.43 15.64 -4.40
C LEU A 85 -13.43 14.67 -5.59
N ALA A 86 -13.00 13.43 -5.38
CA ALA A 86 -12.98 12.39 -6.41
C ALA A 86 -14.38 12.14 -6.98
N GLN A 87 -15.40 12.08 -6.11
CA GLN A 87 -16.79 11.95 -6.50
C GLN A 87 -17.30 13.18 -7.28
N ARG A 88 -16.98 14.41 -6.84
CA ARG A 88 -17.35 15.64 -7.56
C ARG A 88 -16.78 15.66 -8.98
N LEU A 89 -15.54 15.18 -9.13
CA LEU A 89 -14.84 15.13 -10.41
C LEU A 89 -15.20 13.89 -11.25
N GLN A 90 -15.92 12.92 -10.65
CA GLN A 90 -16.24 11.62 -11.26
C GLN A 90 -14.99 10.87 -11.73
N VAL A 91 -13.91 10.92 -10.93
CA VAL A 91 -12.66 10.22 -11.22
C VAL A 91 -12.34 9.16 -10.18
N PRO A 92 -11.63 8.08 -10.56
CA PRO A 92 -11.14 7.09 -9.62
C PRO A 92 -10.12 7.66 -8.63
N ILE A 93 -9.95 6.97 -7.51
CA ILE A 93 -8.97 7.36 -6.48
C ILE A 93 -8.23 6.16 -5.89
N VAL A 94 -6.90 6.25 -5.91
CA VAL A 94 -5.98 5.35 -5.19
C VAL A 94 -5.66 5.97 -3.85
N VAL A 95 -6.17 5.38 -2.77
CA VAL A 95 -5.94 5.82 -1.40
C VAL A 95 -4.80 5.03 -0.77
N CYS A 96 -3.73 5.73 -0.43
CA CYS A 96 -2.53 5.17 0.20
C CYS A 96 -2.35 5.63 1.65
N THR A 97 -3.30 6.41 2.18
CA THR A 97 -3.29 6.90 3.57
C THR A 97 -3.31 5.75 4.56
N THR A 98 -2.34 5.70 5.47
CA THR A 98 -2.26 4.70 6.53
C THR A 98 -2.98 5.15 7.79
N GLY A 99 -3.30 4.22 8.71
CA GLY A 99 -3.91 4.57 10.00
C GLY A 99 -5.41 4.86 9.91
N LEU A 100 -6.09 4.26 8.94
CA LEU A 100 -7.53 4.41 8.75
C LEU A 100 -8.31 3.50 9.70
N GLY A 101 -9.05 4.09 10.63
CA GLY A 101 -10.04 3.39 11.45
C GLY A 101 -11.33 3.01 10.69
N GLU A 102 -12.28 2.42 11.42
CA GLU A 102 -13.53 1.86 10.87
C GLU A 102 -14.38 2.88 10.11
N SER A 103 -14.54 4.09 10.64
CA SER A 103 -15.30 5.16 9.98
C SER A 103 -14.72 5.56 8.62
N HIS A 104 -13.39 5.50 8.48
CA HIS A 104 -12.72 5.74 7.20
C HIS A 104 -12.95 4.59 6.21
N GLN A 105 -13.00 3.33 6.69
CA GLN A 105 -13.33 2.19 5.83
C GLN A 105 -14.74 2.31 5.28
N GLN A 106 -15.72 2.66 6.13
CA GLN A 106 -17.09 2.90 5.71
C GLN A 106 -17.19 4.03 4.66
N ALA A 107 -16.44 5.13 4.85
CA ALA A 107 -16.41 6.22 3.87
C ALA A 107 -15.85 5.76 2.51
N LEU A 108 -14.84 4.91 2.53
CA LEU A 108 -14.29 4.33 1.30
C LEU A 108 -15.28 3.42 0.58
N ASP A 109 -16.00 2.57 1.32
CA ASP A 109 -17.01 1.67 0.75
C ASP A 109 -18.20 2.45 0.18
N GLN A 110 -18.61 3.53 0.86
CA GLN A 110 -19.64 4.44 0.34
C GLN A 110 -19.18 5.14 -0.96
N ALA A 111 -17.93 5.61 -1.01
CA ALA A 111 -17.39 6.21 -2.23
C ALA A 111 -17.29 5.22 -3.39
N ALA A 112 -16.92 3.98 -3.09
CA ALA A 112 -16.80 2.88 -4.04
C ALA A 112 -18.11 2.55 -4.77
N THR A 113 -19.27 2.91 -4.21
CA THR A 113 -20.57 2.75 -4.90
C THR A 113 -20.73 3.67 -6.11
N LYS A 114 -19.94 4.73 -6.23
CA LYS A 114 -20.08 5.77 -7.27
C LYS A 114 -18.85 5.89 -8.17
N ILE A 115 -17.66 5.63 -7.64
CA ILE A 115 -16.38 5.75 -8.35
C ILE A 115 -15.49 4.54 -8.03
N PRO A 116 -14.49 4.22 -8.86
CA PRO A 116 -13.52 3.19 -8.52
C PRO A 116 -12.60 3.68 -7.40
N VAL A 117 -12.49 2.91 -6.32
CA VAL A 117 -11.67 3.24 -5.15
C VAL A 117 -10.73 2.08 -4.86
N LEU A 118 -9.43 2.30 -5.06
CA LEU A 118 -8.41 1.35 -4.62
C LEU A 118 -7.85 1.81 -3.28
N TYR A 119 -7.82 0.95 -2.27
CA TYR A 119 -7.15 1.23 -1.01
C TYR A 119 -5.97 0.30 -0.77
N ALA A 120 -4.81 0.88 -0.46
CA ALA A 120 -3.61 0.13 -0.16
C ALA A 120 -2.73 0.88 0.85
N ALA A 121 -2.70 0.41 2.10
CA ALA A 121 -1.73 0.89 3.09
C ALA A 121 -0.27 0.57 2.71
N ASN A 122 -0.07 -0.35 1.77
CA ASN A 122 1.22 -0.69 1.16
C ASN A 122 1.00 -0.99 -0.33
N THR A 123 1.63 -0.20 -1.20
CA THR A 123 1.52 -0.29 -2.65
C THR A 123 2.64 -1.13 -3.29
N SER A 124 3.47 -1.83 -2.51
CA SER A 124 4.46 -2.75 -3.08
C SER A 124 3.76 -3.93 -3.76
N VAL A 125 4.03 -4.09 -5.06
CA VAL A 125 3.60 -5.25 -5.86
C VAL A 125 4.18 -6.55 -5.28
N GLY A 126 5.48 -6.56 -4.96
CA GLY A 126 6.15 -7.74 -4.40
C GLY A 126 5.58 -8.15 -3.05
N MET A 127 5.28 -7.19 -2.17
CA MET A 127 4.64 -7.48 -0.89
C MET A 127 3.19 -7.97 -1.05
N THR A 128 2.46 -7.42 -2.03
CA THR A 128 1.10 -7.88 -2.35
C THR A 128 1.12 -9.35 -2.77
N LEU A 129 2.03 -9.73 -3.67
CA LEU A 129 2.21 -11.13 -4.09
C LEU A 129 2.66 -12.02 -2.93
N LEU A 130 3.64 -11.58 -2.14
CA LEU A 130 4.15 -12.34 -0.99
C LEU A 130 3.02 -12.72 -0.02
N ARG A 131 2.10 -11.79 0.28
CA ARG A 131 0.95 -12.08 1.15
C ARG A 131 0.09 -13.23 0.64
N GLN A 132 -0.19 -13.26 -0.67
CA GLN A 132 -0.96 -14.35 -1.27
C GLN A 132 -0.20 -15.67 -1.25
N LEU A 133 1.11 -15.65 -1.52
CA LEU A 133 1.95 -16.85 -1.44
C LEU A 133 2.00 -17.39 -0.01
N VAL A 134 2.11 -16.52 0.99
CA VAL A 134 2.08 -16.91 2.41
C VAL A 134 0.76 -17.57 2.78
N GLN A 135 -0.36 -17.00 2.34
CA GLN A 135 -1.68 -17.59 2.58
C GLN A 135 -1.82 -18.96 1.90
N LEU A 136 -1.42 -19.08 0.64
CA LEU A 136 -1.43 -20.35 -0.10
C LEU A 136 -0.55 -21.41 0.58
N THR A 137 0.69 -21.05 0.94
CA THR A 137 1.62 -21.97 1.60
C THR A 137 1.09 -22.43 2.96
N ALA A 138 0.50 -21.52 3.75
CA ALA A 138 -0.09 -21.87 5.04
C ALA A 138 -1.29 -22.83 4.92
N ALA A 139 -2.07 -22.72 3.84
CA ALA A 139 -3.15 -23.65 3.54
C ALA A 139 -2.63 -25.01 3.07
N ALA A 140 -1.58 -25.03 2.24
CA ALA A 140 -0.97 -26.26 1.73
C ALA A 140 -0.17 -27.02 2.81
N LEU A 141 0.41 -26.31 3.78
CA LEU A 141 1.27 -26.84 4.84
C LEU A 141 0.70 -26.50 6.24
N PRO A 142 -0.48 -27.01 6.62
CA PRO A 142 -1.19 -26.56 7.82
C PRO A 142 -0.44 -26.89 9.13
N HIS A 143 0.41 -27.91 9.13
CA HIS A 143 1.10 -28.42 10.32
C HIS A 143 2.52 -27.86 10.53
N THR A 144 3.02 -26.99 9.65
CA THR A 144 4.36 -26.43 9.81
C THR A 144 4.44 -25.45 10.98
N ASP A 145 5.63 -25.22 11.49
CA ASP A 145 5.91 -24.11 12.36
C ASP A 145 6.04 -22.83 11.53
N ILE A 146 5.33 -21.77 11.89
CA ILE A 146 5.37 -20.48 11.17
C ILE A 146 6.02 -19.42 12.03
N GLU A 147 7.10 -18.83 11.52
CA GLU A 147 7.79 -17.70 12.14
C GLU A 147 7.98 -16.57 11.12
N ILE A 148 7.80 -15.34 11.57
CA ILE A 148 7.94 -14.13 10.74
C ILE A 148 9.11 -13.33 11.26
N ILE A 149 10.15 -13.24 10.43
CA ILE A 149 11.35 -12.46 10.72
C ILE A 149 11.27 -11.16 9.92
N GLU A 150 11.49 -10.03 10.58
CA GLU A 150 11.56 -8.74 9.91
C GLU A 150 12.82 -7.94 10.30
N ALA A 151 13.34 -7.16 9.35
CA ALA A 151 14.45 -6.25 9.57
C ALA A 151 14.13 -4.84 9.05
N HIS A 152 14.45 -3.83 9.85
CA HIS A 152 14.31 -2.41 9.51
C HIS A 152 15.46 -1.59 10.07
N HIS A 153 15.55 -0.34 9.66
CA HIS A 153 16.56 0.62 10.09
C HIS A 153 16.55 0.84 11.61
N SER A 154 17.71 1.23 12.16
CA SER A 154 17.92 1.40 13.61
C SER A 154 16.97 2.40 14.27
N ALA A 155 16.49 3.41 13.53
CA ALA A 155 15.58 4.43 14.04
C ALA A 155 14.10 3.98 14.16
N LYS A 156 13.71 2.80 13.66
CA LYS A 156 12.32 2.33 13.74
C LYS A 156 12.01 1.83 15.16
N ARG A 157 11.04 2.48 15.82
CA ARG A 157 10.73 2.26 17.25
C ARG A 157 9.71 1.16 17.51
N ASP A 158 8.70 1.04 16.64
CA ASP A 158 7.64 0.04 16.75
C ASP A 158 8.09 -1.30 16.16
N GLY A 159 7.64 -2.41 16.75
CA GLY A 159 7.91 -3.78 16.30
C GLY A 159 6.94 -4.78 16.93
N PRO A 160 6.45 -5.80 16.20
CA PRO A 160 6.66 -6.06 14.77
C PRO A 160 6.08 -4.96 13.87
N SER A 161 6.63 -4.78 12.67
CA SER A 161 6.04 -3.83 11.71
C SER A 161 4.62 -4.24 11.30
N GLY A 162 3.80 -3.26 10.89
CA GLY A 162 2.47 -3.53 10.32
C GLY A 162 2.50 -4.50 9.13
N THR A 163 3.57 -4.47 8.33
CA THR A 163 3.79 -5.44 7.25
C THR A 163 4.00 -6.86 7.79
N ALA A 164 4.81 -7.03 8.85
CA ALA A 164 4.98 -8.33 9.50
C ALA A 164 3.65 -8.85 10.04
N LEU A 165 2.87 -8.01 10.73
CA LEU A 165 1.53 -8.37 11.22
C LEU A 165 0.58 -8.76 10.07
N ALA A 166 0.62 -8.05 8.95
CA ALA A 166 -0.18 -8.39 7.76
C ALA A 166 0.22 -9.74 7.13
N LEU A 167 1.51 -10.11 7.17
CA LEU A 167 1.97 -11.44 6.77
C LEU A 167 1.48 -12.51 7.75
N GLY A 168 1.49 -12.22 9.06
CA GLY A 168 0.93 -13.10 10.10
C GLY A 168 -0.56 -13.35 9.89
N ALA A 169 -1.32 -12.29 9.57
CA ALA A 169 -2.73 -12.39 9.26
C ALA A 169 -2.98 -13.23 7.99
N SER A 170 -2.11 -13.10 6.98
CA SER A 170 -2.21 -13.91 5.75
C SER A 170 -1.92 -15.38 6.02
N ALA A 171 -0.94 -15.69 6.87
CA ALA A 171 -0.63 -17.06 7.31
C ALA A 171 -1.77 -17.67 8.15
N ALA A 172 -2.32 -16.90 9.11
CA ALA A 172 -3.47 -17.32 9.92
C ALA A 172 -4.70 -17.59 9.05
N ALA A 173 -5.00 -16.70 8.10
CA ALA A 173 -6.09 -16.87 7.14
C ALA A 173 -5.93 -18.13 6.28
N GLY A 174 -4.70 -18.46 5.87
CA GLY A 174 -4.42 -19.72 5.15
C GLY A 174 -4.75 -20.96 5.98
N ARG A 175 -4.67 -20.86 7.31
CA ARG A 175 -5.09 -21.92 8.26
C ARG A 175 -6.56 -21.87 8.64
N GLY A 176 -7.31 -20.86 8.18
CA GLY A 176 -8.70 -20.64 8.58
C GLY A 176 -8.87 -20.20 10.04
N VAL A 177 -7.89 -19.51 10.62
CA VAL A 177 -7.93 -18.97 11.99
C VAL A 177 -7.57 -17.48 12.00
N GLU A 178 -7.92 -16.78 13.07
CA GLU A 178 -7.55 -15.37 13.25
C GLU A 178 -6.17 -15.24 13.88
N LEU A 179 -5.38 -14.26 13.43
CA LEU A 179 -4.04 -14.02 13.99
C LEU A 179 -4.10 -13.70 15.49
N THR A 180 -5.15 -13.04 15.97
CA THR A 180 -5.33 -12.72 17.39
C THR A 180 -5.34 -13.94 18.28
N ASP A 181 -5.74 -15.10 17.75
CA ASP A 181 -5.91 -16.34 18.51
C ASP A 181 -4.64 -17.19 18.52
N VAL A 182 -3.78 -17.01 17.51
CA VAL A 182 -2.57 -17.83 17.32
C VAL A 182 -1.26 -17.05 17.39
N SER A 183 -1.31 -15.72 17.53
CA SER A 183 -0.10 -14.90 17.65
C SER A 183 0.64 -15.19 18.95
N ALA A 184 1.90 -15.59 18.84
CA ALA A 184 2.81 -15.69 19.97
C ALA A 184 3.55 -14.37 20.27
N GLY A 185 3.26 -13.30 19.52
CA GLY A 185 4.00 -12.04 19.60
C GLY A 185 5.49 -12.23 19.27
N VAL A 186 6.34 -11.36 19.80
CA VAL A 186 7.80 -11.54 19.72
C VAL A 186 8.19 -12.66 20.68
N ARG A 187 8.73 -13.76 20.15
CA ARG A 187 9.08 -14.92 20.99
C ARG A 187 10.21 -14.59 21.95
N GLY A 188 10.02 -14.97 23.21
CA GLY A 188 11.05 -15.03 24.25
C GLY A 188 11.37 -16.48 24.62
N ASP A 189 11.65 -16.73 25.89
CA ASP A 189 11.98 -18.06 26.40
C ASP A 189 10.76 -19.00 26.46
N GLY A 190 11.01 -20.31 26.41
CA GLY A 190 10.01 -21.36 26.62
C GLY A 190 9.81 -22.28 25.42
N LEU A 191 8.94 -23.27 25.61
CA LEU A 191 8.56 -24.20 24.54
C LEU A 191 7.58 -23.54 23.58
N ARG A 192 7.75 -23.82 22.28
CA ARG A 192 6.82 -23.36 21.25
C ARG A 192 5.45 -24.01 21.44
N GLN A 193 4.40 -23.19 21.44
CA GLN A 193 3.02 -23.68 21.36
C GLN A 193 2.70 -24.12 19.92
N PRO A 194 2.24 -25.37 19.70
CA PRO A 194 1.82 -25.83 18.38
C PRO A 194 0.79 -24.90 17.73
N GLY A 195 0.87 -24.70 16.42
CA GLY A 195 -0.04 -23.82 15.68
C GLY A 195 0.22 -22.31 15.84
N SER A 196 0.99 -21.88 16.86
CA SER A 196 1.27 -20.46 17.07
C SER A 196 2.16 -19.84 15.98
N ILE A 197 1.95 -18.56 15.71
CA ILE A 197 2.74 -17.76 14.75
C ILE A 197 3.60 -16.78 15.55
N GLY A 198 4.92 -16.94 15.48
CA GLY A 198 5.88 -16.09 16.18
C GLY A 198 6.47 -14.98 15.31
N PHE A 199 7.00 -13.95 15.97
CA PHE A 199 7.67 -12.83 15.32
C PHE A 199 9.09 -12.65 15.86
N ALA A 200 10.02 -12.29 14.97
CA ALA A 200 11.38 -11.89 15.31
C ALA A 200 11.70 -10.54 14.65
N VAL A 201 12.29 -9.64 15.43
CA VAL A 201 12.42 -8.22 15.08
C VAL A 201 13.89 -7.80 15.08
N VAL A 202 14.39 -7.36 13.93
CA VAL A 202 15.75 -6.85 13.74
C VAL A 202 15.72 -5.35 13.46
N ARG A 203 16.60 -4.61 14.11
CA ARG A 203 16.81 -3.16 13.91
C ARG A 203 18.29 -2.91 13.62
N ALA A 204 18.63 -2.61 12.37
CA ALA A 204 20.02 -2.50 11.94
C ALA A 204 20.19 -1.46 10.83
N ALA A 205 21.20 -0.58 11.02
CA ALA A 205 21.66 0.40 10.04
C ALA A 205 20.50 1.12 9.31
N ASP A 206 20.51 1.06 7.98
CA ASP A 206 19.62 1.74 7.04
C ASP A 206 18.64 0.80 6.32
N ILE A 207 18.48 -0.44 6.81
CA ILE A 207 17.59 -1.44 6.20
C ILE A 207 16.18 -0.86 6.02
N ILE A 208 15.72 -0.78 4.77
CA ILE A 208 14.43 -0.15 4.47
C ILE A 208 13.28 -1.02 4.98
N GLY A 209 13.38 -2.33 4.72
CA GLY A 209 12.41 -3.33 5.13
C GLY A 209 12.73 -4.68 4.47
N GLU A 210 12.94 -5.69 5.31
CA GLU A 210 13.01 -7.09 4.88
C GLU A 210 12.03 -7.91 5.70
N HIS A 211 11.36 -8.86 5.05
CA HIS A 211 10.38 -9.73 5.67
C HIS A 211 10.56 -11.14 5.13
N THR A 212 10.73 -12.10 6.03
CA THR A 212 10.78 -13.53 5.73
C THR A 212 9.69 -14.24 6.53
N VAL A 213 8.89 -15.05 5.85
CA VAL A 213 7.98 -16.00 6.48
C VAL A 213 8.60 -17.39 6.34
N LEU A 214 8.97 -17.97 7.47
CA LEU A 214 9.54 -19.30 7.60
C LEU A 214 8.41 -20.30 7.87
N PHE A 215 8.34 -21.36 7.08
CA PHE A 215 7.52 -22.54 7.29
C PHE A 215 8.46 -23.72 7.53
N ALA A 216 8.52 -24.24 8.76
CA ALA A 216 9.45 -25.29 9.14
C ALA A 216 8.73 -26.58 9.57
N GLN A 217 9.25 -27.73 9.19
CA GLN A 217 8.82 -29.05 9.68
C GLN A 217 10.04 -29.97 9.82
N PRO A 218 9.96 -31.12 10.50
CA PRO A 218 11.11 -32.01 10.64
C PRO A 218 11.72 -32.36 9.28
N GLY A 219 13.01 -32.05 9.11
CA GLY A 219 13.78 -32.38 7.91
C GLY A 219 13.83 -31.29 6.83
N GLU A 220 12.95 -30.27 6.86
CA GLU A 220 12.96 -29.22 5.84
C GLU A 220 12.37 -27.88 6.31
N ARG A 221 12.62 -26.85 5.51
CA ARG A 221 11.99 -25.55 5.68
C ARG A 221 11.80 -24.86 4.34
N LEU A 222 10.73 -24.09 4.24
CA LEU A 222 10.44 -23.18 3.14
C LEU A 222 10.45 -21.74 3.66
N GLU A 223 11.10 -20.84 2.94
CA GLU A 223 11.24 -19.44 3.31
C GLU A 223 10.74 -18.54 2.17
N LEU A 224 9.76 -17.68 2.45
CA LEU A 224 9.28 -16.68 1.51
C LEU A 224 9.76 -15.30 1.95
N THR A 225 10.61 -14.67 1.13
CA THR A 225 11.31 -13.43 1.50
C THR A 225 11.04 -12.29 0.53
N HIS A 226 10.79 -11.10 1.08
CA HIS A 226 10.75 -9.84 0.34
C HIS A 226 11.73 -8.83 0.95
N ARG A 227 12.58 -8.22 0.10
CA ARG A 227 13.56 -7.21 0.49
C ARG A 227 13.35 -5.93 -0.31
N VAL A 228 13.31 -4.80 0.38
CA VAL A 228 13.20 -3.49 -0.25
C VAL A 228 14.57 -2.85 -0.37
N GLY A 229 15.08 -2.74 -1.61
CA GLY A 229 16.30 -2.00 -1.90
C GLY A 229 16.08 -0.49 -2.04
N ASP A 230 14.87 -0.06 -2.40
CA ASP A 230 14.53 1.35 -2.59
C ASP A 230 13.05 1.63 -2.27
N ARG A 231 12.77 2.71 -1.51
CA ARG A 231 11.41 3.16 -1.18
C ARG A 231 10.64 3.66 -2.41
N HIS A 232 11.29 3.95 -3.54
CA HIS A 232 10.62 4.34 -4.77
C HIS A 232 9.62 3.28 -5.28
N ILE A 233 9.77 2.01 -4.90
CA ILE A 233 8.85 0.93 -5.30
C ILE A 233 7.41 1.17 -4.83
N PHE A 234 7.21 1.84 -3.69
CA PHE A 234 5.87 2.18 -3.21
C PHE A 234 5.22 3.27 -4.10
N ALA A 235 6.00 4.25 -4.52
CA ALA A 235 5.53 5.30 -5.42
C ALA A 235 5.20 4.72 -6.82
N GLN A 236 6.05 3.82 -7.34
CA GLN A 236 5.81 3.12 -8.60
C GLN A 236 4.52 2.29 -8.53
N GLY A 237 4.33 1.51 -7.47
CA GLY A 237 3.12 0.71 -7.29
C GLY A 237 1.85 1.55 -7.19
N ALA A 238 1.91 2.75 -6.60
CA ALA A 238 0.76 3.66 -6.58
C ALA A 238 0.41 4.22 -7.97
N VAL A 239 1.43 4.53 -8.79
CA VAL A 239 1.21 4.98 -10.18
C VAL A 239 0.66 3.84 -11.04
N GLN A 240 1.18 2.62 -10.89
CA GLN A 240 0.65 1.43 -11.58
C GLN A 240 -0.81 1.15 -11.17
N ALA A 241 -1.11 1.27 -9.88
CA ALA A 241 -2.48 1.17 -9.38
C ALA A 241 -3.39 2.21 -10.01
N ALA A 242 -2.92 3.46 -10.18
CA ALA A 242 -3.70 4.51 -10.82
C ALA A 242 -3.95 4.22 -12.31
N GLN A 243 -2.94 3.73 -13.03
CA GLN A 243 -3.08 3.30 -14.43
C GLN A 243 -4.12 2.19 -14.59
N TRP A 244 -4.07 1.18 -13.73
CA TRP A 244 -5.03 0.08 -13.77
C TRP A 244 -6.44 0.52 -13.34
N LEU A 245 -6.54 1.31 -12.27
CA LEU A 245 -7.81 1.73 -11.67
C LEU A 245 -8.63 2.63 -12.61
N GLN A 246 -7.96 3.41 -13.47
CA GLN A 246 -8.62 4.28 -14.43
C GLN A 246 -9.49 3.52 -15.45
N GLN A 247 -9.23 2.22 -15.66
CA GLN A 247 -9.98 1.36 -16.56
C GLN A 247 -11.09 0.55 -15.85
N GLN A 248 -11.29 0.73 -14.55
CA GLN A 248 -12.24 -0.05 -13.77
C GLN A 248 -13.58 0.67 -13.61
N SER A 249 -14.65 -0.11 -13.44
CA SER A 249 -15.96 0.41 -13.02
C SER A 249 -15.95 0.79 -11.54
N ALA A 250 -16.98 1.52 -11.10
CA ALA A 250 -17.19 1.79 -9.67
C ALA A 250 -17.11 0.50 -8.85
N GLY A 251 -16.35 0.54 -7.75
CA GLY A 251 -16.04 -0.63 -6.96
C GLY A 251 -14.92 -0.39 -5.96
N ARG A 252 -14.83 -1.30 -5.00
CA ARG A 252 -13.80 -1.33 -3.96
C ARG A 252 -12.70 -2.29 -4.40
N TYR A 253 -11.48 -1.78 -4.54
CA TYR A 253 -10.34 -2.55 -5.05
C TYR A 253 -9.16 -2.52 -4.10
N SER A 254 -8.28 -3.50 -4.28
CA SER A 254 -7.00 -3.66 -3.61
C SER A 254 -5.88 -3.84 -4.63
N MET A 255 -4.62 -3.84 -4.16
CA MET A 255 -3.48 -4.20 -5.02
C MET A 255 -3.58 -5.64 -5.56
N ALA A 256 -4.25 -6.55 -4.84
CA ALA A 256 -4.41 -7.93 -5.30
C ALA A 256 -5.34 -8.03 -6.51
N ASP A 257 -6.36 -7.16 -6.58
CA ASP A 257 -7.27 -7.05 -7.73
C ASP A 257 -6.55 -6.48 -8.95
N MET A 258 -5.69 -5.46 -8.73
CA MET A 258 -4.82 -4.91 -9.77
C MET A 258 -3.95 -5.99 -10.43
N LEU A 259 -3.41 -6.88 -9.62
CA LEU A 259 -2.58 -8.00 -10.06
C LEU A 259 -3.39 -9.23 -10.50
N GLN A 260 -4.73 -9.18 -10.43
CA GLN A 260 -5.63 -10.28 -10.77
C GLN A 260 -5.29 -11.60 -10.06
N LEU A 261 -4.74 -11.54 -8.85
CA LEU A 261 -4.15 -12.72 -8.21
C LEU A 261 -5.16 -13.85 -7.96
N LYS A 262 -6.43 -13.51 -7.73
CA LYS A 262 -7.48 -14.51 -7.57
C LYS A 262 -7.66 -15.35 -8.84
N ALA A 263 -7.78 -14.70 -10.00
CA ALA A 263 -7.95 -15.39 -11.28
C ALA A 263 -6.69 -16.19 -11.64
N LEU A 264 -5.51 -15.57 -11.51
CA LEU A 264 -4.23 -16.25 -11.78
C LEU A 264 -4.05 -17.50 -10.92
N LEU A 265 -4.38 -17.45 -9.62
CA LEU A 265 -4.27 -18.62 -8.75
C LEU A 265 -5.31 -19.70 -9.08
N GLN A 266 -6.50 -19.32 -9.53
CA GLN A 266 -7.53 -20.28 -9.98
C GLN A 266 -7.13 -20.99 -11.27
N ASP A 267 -6.44 -20.30 -12.18
CA ASP A 267 -6.00 -20.89 -13.44
C ASP A 267 -4.77 -21.81 -13.27
N LEU A 268 -3.96 -21.57 -12.24
CA LEU A 268 -2.73 -22.33 -11.96
C LEU A 268 -2.94 -23.59 -11.11
N LEU A 269 -4.06 -23.72 -10.40
CA LEU A 269 -4.37 -24.81 -9.46
C LEU A 269 -5.49 -25.71 -9.98
#